data_AF-A0A917B2X0-F1
#
_entry.id   AF-A0A917B2X0-F1
#
_cell.length_a   1.000
_cell.length_b   1.000
_cell.length_c   1.000
_cell.angle_alpha   90.00
_cell.angle_beta   90.00
_cell.angle_gamma   90.00
#
_symmetry.space_group_name_H-M   'P 1'
#
loop_
_entity.id
_entity.type
_entity.pdbx_description
1 polymer ?
#
loop_
_entity_poly.entity_id
_entity_poly.type
_entity_poly.pdbx_seq_one_letter_code
_entity_poly.pdbx_strand_id
1 'polypeptide(L)'
;MPNIFKKPTMSGHLWVIYTISLILLGFIWYYQWMLGLMMMLLLAGSIFYSVRTEQNMINETEEYISTLSYRVKKVGEEALLEMPIGIVLYSEDYKVEWANPYMNKFTKEDTIVGESLNDLSDDLVSYIKEDHGEVWLEIDEYKLQTLVKRDERLLYFFDRTNQTKIHNLYKNEQTVLSIIFLDNYEEITQGMDDTAKSQINSQVTSILNKWAGDYGIYLKRTSQERFMAVMNQEILQALERNKFDILDDVRELITDQNVPLTLSYGIGVGPVSLLSPVLT
;
A
#
# COMPACT_ATOMS: atom_id res chain seq x y z
N MET A 1 2.11 33.63 8.37
CA MET A 1 3.17 32.97 9.17
C MET A 1 3.82 34.04 10.05
N PRO A 2 3.92 33.87 11.38
CA PRO A 2 4.37 34.95 12.26
C PRO A 2 5.89 35.16 12.15
N ASN A 3 6.33 36.42 12.30
CA ASN A 3 7.73 36.86 12.33
C ASN A 3 8.47 36.23 13.52
N ILE A 4 9.12 35.08 13.34
CA ILE A 4 9.85 34.39 14.42
C ILE A 4 11.34 34.78 14.47
N PHE A 5 11.89 35.50 13.48
CA PHE A 5 13.33 35.74 13.44
C PHE A 5 13.66 37.22 13.24
N LYS A 6 13.56 38.01 14.32
CA LYS A 6 14.21 39.33 14.37
C LYS A 6 15.71 39.09 14.54
N LYS A 7 16.50 39.70 13.65
CA LYS A 7 17.97 39.79 13.77
C LYS A 7 18.34 40.24 15.19
N PRO A 8 19.43 39.72 15.78
CA PRO A 8 19.96 40.24 17.03
C PRO A 8 20.67 41.57 16.73
N THR A 9 19.92 42.60 16.34
CA THR A 9 20.49 43.95 16.33
C THR A 9 20.67 44.35 17.78
N MET A 10 21.87 44.84 18.16
CA MET A 10 22.12 45.59 19.40
C MET A 10 20.82 46.20 19.91
N SER A 11 20.26 45.60 20.96
CA SER A 11 18.96 46.03 21.44
C SER A 11 19.09 47.50 21.78
N GLY A 12 18.19 48.34 21.25
CA GLY A 12 18.40 49.80 21.16
C GLY A 12 18.78 50.47 22.48
N HIS A 13 18.50 49.82 23.61
CA HIS A 13 18.99 50.22 24.93
C HIS A 13 20.53 50.30 25.05
N LEU A 14 21.31 49.42 24.42
CA LEU A 14 22.78 49.47 24.45
C LEU A 14 23.32 50.71 23.71
N TRP A 15 22.76 51.04 22.55
CA TRP A 15 23.08 52.28 21.82
C TRP A 15 22.76 53.53 22.63
N VAL A 16 21.62 53.54 23.33
CA VAL A 16 21.23 54.63 24.22
C VAL A 16 22.22 54.77 25.39
N ILE A 17 22.64 53.67 26.01
CA ILE A 17 23.63 53.66 27.10
C ILE A 17 24.98 54.21 26.65
N TYR A 18 25.47 53.81 25.46
CA TYR A 18 26.73 54.32 24.92
C TYR A 18 26.66 55.81 24.56
N THR A 19 25.53 56.26 24.03
CA THR A 19 25.29 57.68 23.72
C THR A 19 25.29 58.53 24.98
N ILE A 20 24.60 58.09 26.04
CA ILE A 20 24.59 58.76 27.35
C ILE A 20 26.00 58.78 27.96
N SER A 21 26.73 57.65 27.87
CA SER A 21 28.11 57.54 28.38
C SER A 21 29.07 58.49 27.68
N LEU A 22 28.88 58.72 26.38
CA LEU A 22 29.70 59.65 25.59
C LEU A 22 29.43 61.12 25.96
N ILE A 23 28.18 61.49 26.24
CA ILE A 23 27.81 62.83 26.73
C ILE A 23 28.44 63.10 28.10
N LEU A 24 28.38 62.13 29.03
CA LEU A 24 29.02 62.23 30.35
C LEU A 24 30.54 62.38 30.26
N LEU A 25 31.19 61.69 29.31
CA LEU A 25 32.63 61.82 29.08
C LEU A 25 33.02 63.23 28.64
N GLY A 26 32.23 63.86 27.75
CA GLY A 26 32.44 65.24 27.32
C GLY A 26 32.35 66.23 28.49
N PHE A 27 31.41 66.02 29.41
CA PHE A 27 31.29 66.82 30.62
C PHE A 27 32.52 66.64 31.53
N ILE A 28 32.98 65.42 31.76
CA ILE A 28 34.18 65.13 32.59
C ILE A 28 35.44 65.77 31.99
N TRP A 29 35.60 65.75 30.67
CA TRP A 29 36.74 66.33 29.97
C TRP A 29 36.87 67.84 30.19
N TYR A 30 35.74 68.54 30.30
CA TYR A 30 35.70 69.98 30.56
C TYR A 30 36.23 70.34 31.96
N TYR A 31 35.99 69.49 32.97
CA TYR A 31 36.44 69.75 34.34
C TYR A 31 37.83 69.20 34.65
N GLN A 32 38.18 68.00 34.13
CA GLN A 32 39.43 67.29 34.44
C GLN A 32 39.85 66.41 33.25
N TRP A 33 40.73 66.94 32.38
CA TRP A 33 41.17 66.24 31.16
C TRP A 33 41.88 64.90 31.42
N MET A 34 42.59 64.75 32.54
CA MET A 34 43.32 63.52 32.88
C MET A 34 42.39 62.33 33.19
N LEU A 35 41.25 62.57 33.86
CA LEU A 35 40.24 61.54 34.13
C LEU A 35 39.45 61.17 32.86
N GLY A 36 39.25 62.14 31.96
CA GLY A 36 38.60 61.92 30.67
C GLY A 36 39.36 60.92 29.78
N LEU A 37 40.70 61.03 29.72
CA LEU A 37 41.54 60.08 28.97
C LEU A 37 41.43 58.64 29.47
N MET A 38 41.42 58.45 30.80
CA MET A 38 41.24 57.12 31.41
C MET A 38 39.88 56.50 31.07
N MET A 39 38.80 57.28 31.15
CA MET A 39 37.45 56.82 30.82
C MET A 39 37.27 56.55 29.33
N MET A 40 37.95 57.32 28.47
CA MET A 40 37.93 57.12 27.02
C MET A 40 38.52 55.76 26.64
N LEU A 41 39.64 55.36 27.24
CA LEU A 41 40.25 54.05 27.00
C LEU A 41 39.34 52.90 27.47
N LEU A 42 38.69 53.06 28.61
CA LEU A 42 37.75 52.07 29.16
C LEU A 42 36.52 51.90 28.24
N LEU A 43 35.91 53.01 27.79
CA LEU A 43 34.80 52.98 26.85
C LEU A 43 35.20 52.39 25.50
N ALA A 44 36.37 52.74 24.97
CA ALA A 44 36.86 52.17 23.71
C ALA A 44 37.05 50.65 23.81
N GLY A 45 37.60 50.15 24.93
CA GLY A 45 37.72 48.72 25.19
C GLY A 45 36.37 48.00 25.32
N SER A 46 35.40 48.62 26.00
CA SER A 46 34.03 48.09 26.12
C SER A 46 33.32 48.00 24.77
N ILE A 47 33.40 49.05 23.95
CA ILE A 47 32.82 49.07 22.60
C ILE A 47 33.47 47.99 21.74
N PHE A 48 34.81 47.88 21.77
CA PHE A 48 35.54 46.87 21.02
C PHE A 48 35.12 45.43 21.39
N TYR A 49 35.03 45.13 22.69
CA TYR A 49 34.57 43.82 23.16
C TYR A 49 33.12 43.52 22.76
N SER A 50 32.25 44.54 22.85
CA SER A 50 30.83 44.45 22.50
C SER A 50 30.62 44.12 21.02
N VAL A 51 31.28 44.87 20.13
CA VAL A 51 31.24 44.63 18.67
C VAL A 51 31.83 43.26 18.32
N ARG A 52 32.92 42.85 18.96
CA ARG A 52 33.54 41.54 18.72
C ARG A 52 32.61 40.38 19.11
N THR A 53 31.93 40.51 20.24
CA THR A 53 30.98 39.50 20.74
C THR A 53 29.77 39.40 19.82
N GLU A 54 29.23 40.54 19.38
CA GLU A 54 28.09 40.58 18.46
C GLU A 54 28.43 39.91 17.12
N GLN A 55 29.61 40.20 16.55
CA GLN A 55 30.00 39.58 15.28
C GLN A 55 30.15 38.06 15.39
N ASN A 56 30.71 37.56 16.50
CA ASN A 56 30.81 36.12 16.72
C ASN A 56 29.42 35.48 16.85
N MET A 57 28.52 36.10 17.62
CA MET A 57 27.14 35.63 17.80
C MET A 57 26.34 35.64 16.49
N ILE A 58 26.53 36.66 15.65
CA ILE A 58 25.91 36.72 14.31
C ILE A 58 26.41 35.56 13.46
N ASN A 59 27.72 35.35 13.39
CA ASN A 59 28.31 34.27 12.60
C ASN A 59 27.84 32.88 13.07
N GLU A 60 27.81 32.62 14.38
CA GLU A 60 27.31 31.36 14.96
C GLU A 60 25.82 31.15 14.67
N THR A 61 25.02 32.23 14.72
CA THR A 61 23.59 32.18 14.41
C THR A 61 23.36 31.91 12.93
N GLU A 62 24.12 32.55 12.04
CA GLU A 62 24.05 32.31 10.59
C GLU A 62 24.45 30.87 10.24
N GLU A 63 25.49 30.34 10.88
CA GLU A 63 25.91 28.94 10.71
C GLU A 63 24.85 27.96 11.24
N TYR A 64 24.29 28.23 12.43
CA TYR A 64 23.20 27.44 12.99
C TYR A 64 21.96 27.43 12.09
N ILE A 65 21.53 28.60 11.59
CA ILE A 65 20.40 28.72 10.67
C ILE A 65 20.69 27.97 9.38
N SER A 66 21.88 28.14 8.79
CA SER A 66 22.27 27.48 7.55
C SER A 66 22.25 25.95 7.68
N THR A 67 22.86 25.42 8.75
CA THR A 67 22.90 23.96 9.01
C THR A 67 21.53 23.38 9.36
N LEU A 68 20.68 24.13 10.08
CA LEU A 68 19.31 23.71 10.36
C LEU A 68 18.45 23.72 9.11
N SER A 69 18.47 24.81 8.34
CA SER A 69 17.73 24.92 7.07
C SER A 69 18.17 23.86 6.07
N TYR A 70 19.48 23.57 5.98
CA TYR A 70 20.00 22.49 5.15
C TYR A 70 19.46 21.13 5.57
N ARG A 71 19.47 20.82 6.88
CA ARG A 71 18.94 19.55 7.40
C ARG A 71 17.43 19.41 7.17
N VAL A 72 16.65 20.47 7.42
CA VAL A 72 15.19 20.46 7.19
C VAL A 72 14.87 20.27 5.71
N LYS A 73 15.59 20.97 4.82
CA LYS A 73 15.42 20.82 3.38
C LYS A 73 15.79 19.40 2.93
N LYS A 74 16.93 18.87 3.39
CA LYS A 74 17.40 17.52 3.05
C LYS A 74 16.43 16.43 3.51
N VAL A 75 15.96 16.50 4.77
CA VAL A 75 14.99 15.54 5.30
C VAL A 75 13.64 15.65 4.58
N GLY A 76 13.22 16.86 4.20
CA GLY A 76 12.01 17.07 3.40
C GLY A 76 12.12 16.48 2.00
N GLU A 77 13.23 16.71 1.29
CA GLU A 77 13.50 16.12 -0.02
C GLU A 77 13.59 14.60 0.05
N GLU A 78 14.29 14.04 1.04
CA GLU A 78 14.42 12.58 1.25
C GLU A 78 13.07 11.94 1.61
N ALA A 79 12.27 12.57 2.48
CA ALA A 79 10.93 12.08 2.80
C ALA A 79 10.00 12.09 1.58
N LEU A 80 10.04 13.13 0.75
CA LEU A 80 9.24 13.21 -0.48
C LEU A 80 9.66 12.16 -1.53
N LEU A 81 10.94 11.77 -1.55
CA LEU A 81 11.45 10.72 -2.43
C LEU A 81 11.09 9.31 -1.94
N GLU A 82 11.05 9.10 -0.62
CA GLU A 82 10.73 7.81 0.02
C GLU A 82 9.23 7.59 0.23
N MET A 83 8.38 8.60 -0.02
CA MET A 83 6.93 8.43 0.08
C MET A 83 6.43 7.40 -0.95
N PRO A 84 5.74 6.32 -0.51
CA PRO A 84 5.20 5.29 -1.39
C PRO A 84 3.89 5.73 -2.04
N ILE A 85 3.86 6.97 -2.55
CA ILE A 85 2.69 7.60 -3.14
C ILE A 85 3.16 8.28 -4.42
N GLY A 86 2.55 7.93 -5.54
CA GLY A 86 2.74 8.63 -6.80
C GLY A 86 1.92 9.91 -6.80
N ILE A 87 2.52 11.02 -7.20
CA ILE A 87 1.84 12.31 -7.27
C ILE A 87 2.04 12.86 -8.68
N VAL A 88 0.94 13.18 -9.34
CA VAL A 88 0.95 13.73 -10.70
C VAL A 88 0.07 14.97 -10.76
N LEU A 89 0.64 16.06 -11.27
CA LEU A 89 -0.05 17.28 -11.65
C LEU A 89 -0.28 17.26 -13.16
N TYR A 90 -1.49 17.61 -13.58
CA TYR A 90 -1.85 17.63 -14.99
C TYR A 90 -2.44 18.97 -15.44
N SER A 91 -2.24 19.27 -16.72
CA SER A 91 -2.74 20.47 -17.40
C SER A 91 -4.23 20.33 -17.78
N GLU A 92 -4.85 21.41 -18.25
CA GLU A 92 -6.25 21.38 -18.73
C GLU A 92 -6.43 20.46 -19.94
N ASP A 93 -5.36 20.23 -20.70
CA ASP A 93 -5.32 19.30 -21.83
C ASP A 93 -4.97 17.86 -21.43
N TYR A 94 -5.04 17.53 -20.13
CA TYR A 94 -4.71 16.20 -19.58
C TYR A 94 -3.27 15.73 -19.85
N LYS A 95 -2.32 16.65 -19.96
CA LYS A 95 -0.88 16.33 -20.02
C LYS A 95 -0.24 16.46 -18.66
N VAL A 96 0.71 15.57 -18.35
CA VAL A 96 1.48 15.59 -17.10
C VAL A 96 2.41 16.81 -17.09
N GLU A 97 2.18 17.75 -16.18
CA GLU A 97 3.05 18.92 -15.98
C GLU A 97 4.19 18.61 -15.01
N TRP A 98 3.91 17.76 -14.01
CA TRP A 98 4.89 17.35 -13.02
C TRP A 98 4.51 16.01 -12.42
N ALA A 99 5.51 15.19 -12.12
CA ALA A 99 5.34 13.95 -11.39
C ALA A 99 6.48 13.76 -10.39
N ASN A 100 6.20 13.12 -9.27
CA ASN A 100 7.25 12.76 -8.33
C ASN A 100 8.06 11.55 -8.85
N PRO A 101 9.34 11.39 -8.44
CA PRO A 101 10.20 10.30 -8.92
C PRO A 101 9.67 8.89 -8.63
N TYR A 102 8.76 8.75 -7.66
CA TYR A 102 8.10 7.47 -7.37
C TYR A 102 7.30 6.95 -8.59
N MET A 103 6.71 7.84 -9.40
CA MET A 103 5.97 7.45 -10.60
C MET A 103 6.84 6.78 -11.67
N ASN A 104 8.13 7.12 -11.73
CA ASN A 104 9.07 6.52 -12.69
C ASN A 104 9.28 5.00 -12.46
N LYS A 105 8.82 4.45 -11.34
CA LYS A 105 8.85 3.00 -11.09
C LYS A 105 7.77 2.23 -11.85
N PHE A 106 6.70 2.91 -12.26
CA PHE A 106 5.53 2.29 -12.89
C PHE A 106 5.53 2.41 -14.42
N THR A 107 6.49 3.15 -14.98
CA THR A 107 6.61 3.38 -16.42
C THR A 107 8.00 2.97 -16.89
N LYS A 108 8.12 2.56 -18.16
CA LYS A 108 9.40 2.14 -18.77
C LYS A 108 10.31 3.32 -19.11
N GLU A 109 9.79 4.54 -19.06
CA GLU A 109 10.51 5.78 -19.36
C GLU A 109 11.06 6.43 -18.09
N ASP A 110 12.21 7.07 -18.21
CA ASP A 110 12.87 7.76 -17.09
C ASP A 110 12.06 8.97 -16.58
N THR A 111 11.10 9.49 -17.37
CA THR A 111 10.22 10.61 -17.00
C THR A 111 8.85 10.53 -17.68
N ILE A 112 7.77 10.61 -16.90
CA ILE A 112 6.39 10.71 -17.43
C ILE A 112 5.92 12.14 -17.71
N VAL A 113 6.82 13.13 -17.58
CA VAL A 113 6.48 14.55 -17.70
C VAL A 113 6.35 14.93 -19.16
N GLY A 114 5.22 15.56 -19.51
CA GLY A 114 4.89 15.99 -20.88
C GLY A 114 4.03 14.99 -21.65
N GLU A 115 3.91 13.76 -21.17
CA GLU A 115 3.04 12.72 -21.74
C GLU A 115 1.56 13.00 -21.46
N SER A 116 0.68 12.39 -22.27
CA SER A 116 -0.76 12.45 -22.04
C SER A 116 -1.13 11.46 -20.94
N LEU A 117 -2.06 11.82 -20.06
CA LEU A 117 -2.61 10.89 -19.07
C LEU A 117 -3.26 9.65 -19.69
N ASN A 118 -3.68 9.74 -20.97
CA ASN A 118 -4.18 8.58 -21.71
C ASN A 118 -3.09 7.53 -21.98
N ASP A 119 -1.83 7.96 -22.13
CA ASP A 119 -0.72 7.04 -22.40
C ASP A 119 -0.40 6.18 -21.16
N LEU A 120 -0.71 6.70 -19.97
CA LEU A 120 -0.63 5.97 -18.70
C LEU A 120 -1.80 4.99 -18.51
N SER A 121 -3.01 5.40 -18.89
CA SER A 121 -4.20 4.54 -18.88
C SER A 121 -5.33 5.20 -19.67
N ASP A 122 -5.86 4.49 -20.67
CA ASP A 122 -6.96 4.96 -21.53
C ASP A 122 -8.20 5.40 -20.72
N ASP A 123 -8.48 4.71 -19.62
CA ASP A 123 -9.67 4.97 -18.80
C ASP A 123 -9.50 6.17 -17.84
N LEU A 124 -8.28 6.62 -17.55
CA LEU A 124 -8.00 7.63 -16.51
C LEU A 124 -8.66 8.97 -16.80
N VAL A 125 -8.61 9.43 -18.05
CA VAL A 125 -9.24 10.70 -18.46
C VAL A 125 -10.77 10.60 -18.42
N SER A 126 -11.33 9.44 -18.74
CA SER A 126 -12.77 9.18 -18.61
C SER A 126 -13.20 9.26 -17.15
N TYR A 127 -12.44 8.62 -16.25
CA TYR A 127 -12.74 8.65 -14.82
C TYR A 127 -12.61 10.04 -14.19
N ILE A 128 -11.64 10.86 -14.61
CA ILE A 128 -11.51 12.26 -14.17
C ILE A 128 -12.71 13.09 -14.62
N LYS A 129 -13.24 12.84 -15.84
CA LYS A 129 -14.42 13.55 -16.37
C LYS A 129 -15.71 13.18 -15.65
N GLU A 130 -15.84 11.91 -15.26
CA GLU A 130 -17.01 11.36 -14.57
C GLU A 130 -17.00 11.59 -13.04
N ASP A 131 -15.94 12.21 -12.50
CA ASP A 131 -15.78 12.52 -11.06
C ASP A 131 -15.84 11.30 -10.14
N HIS A 132 -15.25 10.19 -10.59
CA HIS A 132 -14.97 9.06 -9.70
C HIS A 132 -13.84 9.47 -8.77
N GLY A 133 -14.17 9.82 -7.52
CA GLY A 133 -13.17 10.25 -6.54
C GLY A 133 -12.04 9.24 -6.36
N GLU A 134 -12.34 7.94 -6.39
CA GLU A 134 -11.36 6.85 -6.35
C GLU A 134 -11.52 5.91 -7.55
N VAL A 135 -10.38 5.55 -8.16
CA VAL A 135 -10.32 4.76 -9.40
C VAL A 135 -9.25 3.68 -9.25
N TRP A 136 -9.52 2.49 -9.76
CA TRP A 136 -8.51 1.42 -9.86
C TRP A 136 -7.91 1.41 -11.26
N LEU A 137 -6.59 1.47 -11.34
CA LEU A 137 -5.84 1.40 -12.59
C LEU A 137 -4.86 0.23 -12.54
N GLU A 138 -4.69 -0.43 -13.68
CA GLU A 138 -3.70 -1.47 -13.88
C GLU A 138 -2.67 -0.97 -14.90
N ILE A 139 -1.46 -0.67 -14.42
CA ILE A 139 -0.35 -0.18 -15.25
C ILE A 139 0.72 -1.28 -15.27
N ASP A 140 0.96 -1.87 -16.44
CA ASP A 140 1.80 -3.06 -16.62
C ASP A 140 1.44 -4.19 -15.60
N GLU A 141 2.26 -4.44 -14.59
CA GLU A 141 2.03 -5.47 -13.55
C GLU A 141 1.54 -4.88 -12.20
N TYR A 142 1.36 -3.57 -12.14
CA TYR A 142 1.02 -2.84 -10.92
C TYR A 142 -0.46 -2.53 -10.83
N LYS A 143 -1.03 -2.74 -9.64
CA LYS A 143 -2.41 -2.34 -9.32
C LYS A 143 -2.38 -1.10 -8.47
N LEU A 144 -2.79 0.01 -9.07
CA LEU A 144 -2.75 1.34 -8.47
C LEU A 144 -4.16 1.79 -8.13
N GLN A 145 -4.34 2.26 -6.89
CA GLN A 145 -5.53 2.98 -6.48
C GLN A 145 -5.27 4.47 -6.65
N THR A 146 -6.03 5.14 -7.50
CA THR A 146 -5.84 6.55 -7.86
C THR A 146 -6.94 7.40 -7.25
N LEU A 147 -6.55 8.40 -6.45
CA LEU A 147 -7.46 9.41 -5.91
C LEU A 147 -7.38 10.66 -6.78
N VAL A 148 -8.52 11.06 -7.34
CA VAL A 148 -8.64 12.18 -8.25
C VAL A 148 -9.07 13.44 -7.48
N LYS A 149 -8.22 14.48 -7.49
CA LYS A 149 -8.55 15.82 -6.99
C LYS A 149 -8.66 16.77 -8.17
N ARG A 150 -9.84 16.79 -8.80
CA ARG A 150 -10.10 17.57 -10.02
C ARG A 150 -9.92 19.07 -9.81
N ASP A 151 -10.38 19.61 -8.68
CA ASP A 151 -10.26 21.05 -8.35
C ASP A 151 -8.80 21.53 -8.32
N GLU A 152 -7.88 20.65 -7.92
CA GLU A 152 -6.44 20.93 -7.81
C GLU A 152 -5.64 20.37 -8.99
N ARG A 153 -6.30 19.73 -9.96
CA ARG A 153 -5.67 18.98 -11.07
C ARG A 153 -4.54 18.05 -10.61
N LEU A 154 -4.83 17.32 -9.54
CA LEU A 154 -3.88 16.50 -8.81
C LEU A 154 -4.38 15.06 -8.73
N LEU A 155 -3.47 14.12 -9.01
CA LEU A 155 -3.71 12.69 -8.90
C LEU A 155 -2.76 12.09 -7.86
N TYR A 156 -3.30 11.28 -6.96
CA TYR A 156 -2.52 10.47 -6.04
C TYR A 156 -2.64 9.00 -6.41
N PHE A 157 -1.51 8.34 -6.69
CA PHE A 157 -1.42 6.93 -7.00
C PHE A 157 -0.89 6.17 -5.78
N PHE A 158 -1.66 5.20 -5.30
CA PHE A 158 -1.27 4.32 -4.22
C PHE A 158 -1.01 2.94 -4.77
N ASP A 159 0.22 2.44 -4.60
CA ASP A 159 0.54 1.06 -4.96
C ASP A 159 -0.19 0.08 -4.01
N ARG A 160 -1.12 -0.67 -4.60
CA ARG A 160 -1.90 -1.71 -3.93
C ARG A 160 -1.57 -3.11 -4.45
N THR A 161 -0.51 -3.25 -5.25
CA THR A 161 -0.15 -4.51 -5.92
C THR A 161 0.03 -5.65 -4.92
N ASN A 162 0.80 -5.43 -3.86
CA ASN A 162 1.04 -6.46 -2.84
C ASN A 162 -0.24 -6.79 -2.07
N GLN A 163 -1.05 -5.79 -1.74
CA GLN A 163 -2.32 -5.99 -1.05
C GLN A 163 -3.28 -6.82 -1.91
N THR A 164 -3.38 -6.53 -3.22
CA THR A 164 -4.20 -7.32 -4.14
C THR A 164 -3.65 -8.73 -4.31
N LYS A 165 -2.33 -8.91 -4.42
CA LYS A 165 -1.69 -10.23 -4.50
C LYS A 165 -2.00 -11.07 -3.26
N ILE A 166 -1.83 -10.50 -2.06
CA ILE A 166 -2.13 -11.19 -0.79
C ILE A 166 -3.63 -11.50 -0.69
N HIS A 167 -4.50 -10.56 -1.07
CA HIS A 167 -5.94 -10.78 -1.06
C HIS A 167 -6.36 -11.93 -1.99
N ASN A 168 -5.80 -11.97 -3.20
CA ASN A 168 -6.06 -13.04 -4.16
C ASN A 168 -5.51 -14.38 -3.67
N LEU A 169 -4.29 -14.39 -3.10
CA LEU A 169 -3.71 -15.61 -2.52
C LEU A 169 -4.60 -16.14 -1.39
N TYR A 170 -5.04 -15.27 -0.48
CA TYR A 170 -5.95 -15.64 0.60
C TYR A 170 -7.26 -16.23 0.07
N LYS A 171 -7.85 -15.61 -0.95
CA LYS A 171 -9.08 -16.11 -1.58
C LYS A 171 -8.85 -17.48 -2.24
N ASN A 172 -7.73 -17.68 -2.91
CA ASN A 172 -7.39 -18.92 -3.59
C ASN A 172 -7.07 -20.06 -2.62
N GLU A 173 -6.42 -19.76 -1.49
CA GLU A 173 -6.09 -20.72 -0.43
C GLU A 173 -7.28 -21.04 0.49
N GLN A 174 -8.40 -20.32 0.38
CA GLN A 174 -9.56 -20.56 1.21
C GLN A 174 -10.04 -22.01 1.07
N THR A 175 -10.15 -22.70 2.21
CA THR A 175 -10.58 -24.10 2.26
C THR A 175 -12.01 -24.23 1.77
N VAL A 176 -12.21 -25.17 0.85
CA VAL A 176 -13.51 -25.62 0.34
C VAL A 176 -13.74 -27.04 0.82
N LEU A 177 -14.90 -27.26 1.42
CA LEU A 177 -15.38 -28.61 1.76
C LEU A 177 -16.45 -29.01 0.75
N SER A 178 -16.35 -30.22 0.23
CA SER A 178 -17.34 -30.79 -0.67
C SER A 178 -17.79 -32.16 -0.17
N ILE A 179 -19.08 -32.43 -0.27
CA ILE A 179 -19.66 -33.75 -0.08
C ILE A 179 -20.07 -34.27 -1.45
N ILE A 180 -19.65 -35.48 -1.75
CA ILE A 180 -19.89 -36.19 -3.00
C ILE A 180 -20.82 -37.35 -2.65
N PHE A 181 -21.97 -37.42 -3.32
CA PHE A 181 -23.02 -38.39 -3.07
C PHE A 181 -23.30 -39.22 -4.33
N LEU A 182 -23.41 -40.54 -4.18
CA LEU A 182 -23.83 -41.45 -5.24
C LEU A 182 -25.36 -41.62 -5.21
N ASP A 183 -26.08 -40.90 -6.07
CA ASP A 183 -27.54 -40.71 -5.95
C ASP A 183 -28.35 -42.00 -6.07
N ASN A 184 -27.97 -42.90 -6.97
CA ASN A 184 -28.69 -44.13 -7.28
C ASN A 184 -27.94 -45.41 -6.86
N TYR A 185 -26.99 -45.30 -5.94
CA TYR A 185 -26.18 -46.45 -5.50
C TYR A 185 -27.02 -47.55 -4.84
N GLU A 186 -27.96 -47.20 -3.96
CA GLU A 186 -28.80 -48.20 -3.28
C GLU A 186 -29.69 -48.97 -4.27
N GLU A 187 -30.33 -48.26 -5.21
CA GLU A 187 -31.21 -48.85 -6.22
C GLU A 187 -30.45 -49.84 -7.11
N ILE A 188 -29.28 -49.43 -7.61
CA ILE A 188 -28.43 -50.25 -8.48
C ILE A 188 -27.92 -51.49 -7.74
N THR A 189 -27.55 -51.35 -6.46
CA THR A 189 -26.95 -52.45 -5.70
C THR A 189 -27.98 -53.41 -5.09
N GLN A 190 -29.27 -53.05 -5.00
CA GLN A 190 -30.29 -53.86 -4.33
C GLN A 190 -30.44 -55.28 -4.93
N GLY A 191 -30.20 -55.45 -6.23
CA GLY A 191 -30.28 -56.73 -6.94
C GLY A 191 -28.95 -57.47 -7.13
N MET A 192 -27.84 -56.93 -6.62
CA MET A 192 -26.50 -57.47 -6.84
C MET A 192 -26.03 -58.39 -5.70
N ASP A 193 -25.22 -59.39 -6.03
CA ASP A 193 -24.51 -60.20 -5.04
C ASP A 193 -23.39 -59.40 -4.35
N ASP A 194 -22.88 -59.93 -3.24
CA ASP A 194 -21.86 -59.23 -2.44
C ASP A 194 -20.55 -59.00 -3.22
N THR A 195 -20.25 -59.85 -4.20
CA THR A 195 -19.06 -59.76 -5.04
C THR A 195 -19.16 -58.59 -6.00
N ALA A 196 -20.27 -58.47 -6.74
CA ALA A 196 -20.54 -57.38 -7.67
C ALA A 196 -20.62 -56.03 -6.95
N LYS A 197 -21.26 -55.98 -5.77
CA LYS A 197 -21.27 -54.79 -4.91
C LYS A 197 -19.87 -54.35 -4.53
N SER A 198 -19.02 -55.27 -4.07
CA SER A 198 -17.64 -54.99 -3.70
C SER A 198 -16.83 -54.47 -4.89
N GLN A 199 -17.04 -55.05 -6.07
CA GLN A 199 -16.33 -54.65 -7.29
C GLN A 199 -16.69 -53.23 -7.74
N ILE A 200 -17.98 -52.88 -7.86
CA ILE A 200 -18.42 -51.53 -8.21
C ILE A 200 -17.89 -50.53 -7.19
N ASN A 201 -18.01 -50.87 -5.91
CA ASN A 201 -17.53 -50.04 -4.82
C ASN A 201 -16.01 -49.75 -4.93
N SER A 202 -15.20 -50.77 -5.23
CA SER A 202 -13.77 -50.61 -5.45
C SER A 202 -13.46 -49.77 -6.69
N GLN A 203 -14.17 -49.97 -7.79
CA GLN A 203 -14.00 -49.21 -9.03
C GLN A 203 -14.32 -47.72 -8.84
N VAL A 204 -15.48 -47.39 -8.25
CA VAL A 204 -15.86 -46.00 -7.94
C VAL A 204 -14.84 -45.35 -7.02
N THR A 205 -14.41 -46.07 -5.97
CA THR A 205 -13.37 -45.57 -5.06
C THR A 205 -12.04 -45.32 -5.79
N SER A 206 -11.67 -46.17 -6.74
CA SER A 206 -10.44 -46.00 -7.52
C SER A 206 -10.52 -44.79 -8.46
N ILE A 207 -11.64 -44.61 -9.15
CA ILE A 207 -11.85 -43.48 -10.08
C ILE A 207 -11.86 -42.16 -9.32
N LEU A 208 -12.61 -42.08 -8.22
CA LEU A 208 -12.65 -40.87 -7.40
C LEU A 208 -11.29 -40.55 -6.75
N ASN A 209 -10.54 -41.55 -6.28
CA ASN A 209 -9.21 -41.31 -5.73
C ASN A 209 -8.20 -40.86 -6.80
N LYS A 210 -8.29 -41.41 -8.02
CA LYS A 210 -7.44 -40.98 -9.13
C LYS A 210 -7.72 -39.52 -9.49
N TRP A 211 -8.99 -39.19 -9.72
CA TRP A 211 -9.43 -37.82 -9.99
C TRP A 211 -9.00 -36.85 -8.87
N ALA A 212 -9.19 -37.24 -7.61
CA ALA A 212 -8.75 -36.43 -6.49
C ALA A 212 -7.22 -36.22 -6.49
N GLY A 213 -6.45 -37.27 -6.81
CA GLY A 213 -4.99 -37.19 -6.95
C GLY A 213 -4.54 -36.25 -8.06
N ASP A 214 -5.21 -36.27 -9.21
CA ASP A 214 -4.88 -35.43 -10.38
C ASP A 214 -5.04 -33.93 -10.08
N TYR A 215 -6.02 -33.56 -9.26
CA TYR A 215 -6.28 -32.17 -8.85
C TYR A 215 -5.67 -31.79 -7.49
N GLY A 216 -5.05 -32.72 -6.76
CA GLY A 216 -4.51 -32.48 -5.41
C GLY A 216 -5.57 -32.33 -4.31
N ILE A 217 -6.75 -32.92 -4.51
CA ILE A 217 -7.87 -32.92 -3.56
C ILE A 217 -7.66 -34.01 -2.50
N TYR A 218 -7.88 -33.69 -1.24
CA TYR A 218 -7.95 -34.71 -0.20
C TYR A 218 -9.35 -35.33 -0.18
N LEU A 219 -9.45 -36.59 -0.59
CA LEU A 219 -10.71 -37.34 -0.62
C LEU A 219 -10.74 -38.41 0.48
N LYS A 220 -11.83 -38.43 1.25
CA LYS A 220 -12.10 -39.45 2.26
C LYS A 220 -13.51 -39.97 2.13
N ARG A 221 -13.64 -41.29 2.01
CA ARG A 221 -14.95 -41.94 2.07
C ARG A 221 -15.52 -41.94 3.49
N THR A 222 -16.78 -41.54 3.63
CA THR A 222 -17.50 -41.44 4.92
C THR A 222 -18.57 -42.50 5.08
N SER A 223 -19.21 -42.94 3.98
CA SER A 223 -20.13 -44.08 3.95
C SER A 223 -20.07 -44.79 2.59
N GLN A 224 -20.89 -45.82 2.35
CA GLN A 224 -20.86 -46.52 1.07
C GLN A 224 -21.20 -45.61 -0.13
N GLU A 225 -22.09 -44.65 0.05
CA GLU A 225 -22.56 -43.72 -0.98
C GLU A 225 -21.96 -42.32 -0.86
N ARG A 226 -21.18 -42.03 0.21
CA ARG A 226 -20.72 -40.67 0.54
C ARG A 226 -19.20 -40.54 0.61
N PHE A 227 -18.71 -39.47 0.00
CA PHE A 227 -17.32 -39.04 0.11
C PHE A 227 -17.26 -37.59 0.56
N MET A 228 -16.23 -37.27 1.33
CA MET A 228 -15.87 -35.92 1.74
C MET A 228 -14.59 -35.55 1.01
N ALA A 229 -14.60 -34.41 0.34
CA ALA A 229 -13.47 -33.82 -0.35
C ALA A 229 -13.09 -32.50 0.33
N VAL A 230 -11.78 -32.29 0.51
CA VAL A 230 -11.20 -31.04 1.01
C VAL A 230 -10.24 -30.52 -0.04
N MET A 231 -10.45 -29.28 -0.46
CA MET A 231 -9.66 -28.61 -1.49
C MET A 231 -9.55 -27.12 -1.18
N ASN A 232 -8.86 -26.35 -2.02
CA ASN A 232 -8.85 -24.90 -1.94
C ASN A 232 -9.76 -24.29 -3.04
N GLN A 233 -10.03 -22.99 -2.94
CA GLN A 233 -10.89 -22.28 -3.89
C GLN A 233 -10.32 -22.29 -5.32
N GLU A 234 -8.99 -22.28 -5.47
CA GLU A 234 -8.34 -22.36 -6.77
C GLU A 234 -8.65 -23.68 -7.50
N ILE A 235 -8.57 -24.80 -6.79
CA ILE A 235 -8.94 -26.12 -7.32
C ILE A 235 -10.43 -26.14 -7.67
N LEU A 236 -11.31 -25.60 -6.82
CA LEU A 236 -12.74 -25.51 -7.13
C LEU A 236 -12.99 -24.74 -8.44
N GLN A 237 -12.35 -23.61 -8.64
CA GLN A 237 -12.46 -22.86 -9.89
C GLN A 237 -11.94 -23.64 -11.10
N ALA A 238 -10.90 -24.46 -10.92
CA ALA A 238 -10.42 -25.35 -11.98
C ALA A 238 -11.45 -26.44 -12.33
N LEU A 239 -12.08 -27.04 -11.32
CA LEU A 239 -13.16 -28.01 -11.50
C LEU A 239 -14.39 -27.41 -12.20
N GLU A 240 -14.78 -26.19 -11.83
CA GLU A 240 -15.87 -25.46 -12.48
C GLU A 240 -15.58 -25.16 -13.96
N ARG A 241 -14.35 -24.74 -14.28
CA ARG A 241 -13.92 -24.52 -15.68
C ARG A 241 -13.96 -25.79 -16.51
N ASN A 242 -13.59 -26.92 -15.91
CA ASN A 242 -13.64 -28.23 -16.55
C ASN A 242 -15.02 -28.91 -16.45
N LYS A 243 -16.03 -28.20 -15.92
CA LYS A 243 -17.41 -28.69 -15.74
C LYS A 243 -17.51 -30.02 -14.95
N PHE A 244 -16.61 -30.23 -13.99
CA PHE A 244 -16.56 -31.46 -13.18
C PHE A 244 -16.51 -32.73 -14.04
N ASP A 245 -15.46 -32.86 -14.85
CA ASP A 245 -15.10 -34.03 -15.67
C ASP A 245 -15.40 -35.42 -15.04
N ILE A 246 -15.17 -35.57 -13.74
CA ILE A 246 -15.48 -36.77 -12.96
C ILE A 246 -16.93 -37.24 -13.03
N LEU A 247 -17.88 -36.34 -13.30
CA LEU A 247 -19.28 -36.69 -13.53
C LEU A 247 -19.45 -37.61 -14.73
N ASP A 248 -18.67 -37.37 -15.79
CA ASP A 248 -18.74 -38.16 -17.01
C ASP A 248 -18.01 -39.50 -16.82
N ASP A 249 -16.85 -39.51 -16.17
CA ASP A 249 -16.10 -40.74 -15.83
C ASP A 249 -16.94 -41.72 -14.99
N VAL A 250 -17.70 -41.20 -14.01
CA VAL A 250 -18.57 -42.03 -13.16
C VAL A 250 -19.81 -42.48 -13.94
N ARG A 251 -20.33 -41.65 -14.84
CA ARG A 251 -21.48 -42.02 -15.68
C ARG A 251 -21.14 -43.17 -16.65
N GLU A 252 -19.88 -43.25 -17.10
CA GLU A 252 -19.39 -44.36 -17.94
C GLU A 252 -19.30 -45.70 -17.21
N LEU A 253 -19.38 -45.72 -15.87
CA LEU A 253 -19.56 -46.94 -15.09
C LEU A 253 -20.98 -47.47 -15.27
N ILE A 254 -21.21 -48.13 -16.41
CA ILE A 254 -22.44 -48.83 -16.71
C ILE A 254 -22.45 -50.14 -15.91
N THR A 255 -23.52 -50.33 -15.15
CA THR A 255 -23.74 -51.58 -14.40
C THR A 255 -24.41 -52.65 -15.26
N ASP A 256 -24.43 -53.90 -14.79
CA ASP A 256 -25.11 -55.01 -15.50
C ASP A 256 -26.60 -54.75 -15.80
N GLN A 257 -27.23 -53.82 -15.06
CA GLN A 257 -28.61 -53.40 -15.26
C GLN A 257 -28.77 -52.28 -16.33
N ASN A 258 -27.68 -51.88 -16.98
CA ASN A 258 -27.64 -50.82 -17.99
C ASN A 258 -28.10 -49.43 -17.47
N VAL A 259 -28.08 -49.24 -16.14
CA VAL A 259 -28.38 -47.96 -15.49
C VAL A 259 -27.06 -47.27 -15.13
N PRO A 260 -26.83 -46.03 -15.60
CA PRO A 260 -25.63 -45.27 -15.27
C PRO A 260 -25.67 -44.79 -13.82
N LEU A 261 -24.53 -44.83 -13.14
CA LEU A 261 -24.39 -44.25 -11.80
C LEU A 261 -24.42 -42.70 -11.91
N THR A 262 -25.20 -42.05 -11.03
CA THR A 262 -25.30 -40.59 -10.96
C THR A 262 -24.62 -40.07 -9.71
N LEU A 263 -23.98 -38.92 -9.83
CA LEU A 263 -23.20 -38.31 -8.76
C LEU A 263 -23.66 -36.87 -8.53
N SER A 264 -23.91 -36.54 -7.27
CA SER A 264 -24.25 -35.19 -6.80
C SER A 264 -23.15 -34.60 -5.94
N TYR A 265 -22.97 -33.28 -6.05
CA TYR A 265 -21.96 -32.51 -5.31
C TYR A 265 -22.64 -31.45 -4.44
N GLY A 266 -22.31 -31.45 -3.15
CA GLY A 266 -22.63 -30.37 -2.22
C GLY A 266 -21.36 -29.62 -1.87
N ILE A 267 -21.23 -28.37 -2.30
CA ILE A 267 -20.03 -27.56 -2.08
C ILE A 267 -20.33 -26.51 -1.01
N GLY A 268 -19.53 -26.52 0.06
CA GLY A 268 -19.52 -25.50 1.10
C GLY A 268 -18.33 -24.58 0.93
N VAL A 269 -18.60 -23.35 0.48
CA VAL A 269 -17.63 -22.24 0.48
C VAL A 269 -18.00 -21.31 1.62
N GLY A 270 -17.08 -21.08 2.55
CA GLY A 270 -17.36 -20.19 3.67
C GLY A 270 -16.11 -19.67 4.36
N PRO A 271 -16.13 -18.44 4.88
CA PRO A 271 -15.08 -17.92 5.77
C PRO A 271 -15.20 -18.48 7.20
N VAL A 272 -16.12 -19.43 7.41
CA VAL A 272 -16.55 -19.87 8.74
C VAL A 272 -15.61 -20.96 9.25
N SER A 273 -15.12 -20.78 10.47
CA SER A 273 -14.46 -21.83 11.25
C SER A 273 -15.25 -23.13 11.13
N LEU A 274 -14.57 -24.19 10.71
CA LEU A 274 -15.13 -25.55 10.63
C LEU A 274 -15.62 -26.09 11.98
N LEU A 275 -15.38 -25.34 13.07
CA LEU A 275 -15.82 -25.58 14.44
C LEU A 275 -16.60 -24.37 14.99
N SER A 276 -17.58 -23.84 14.26
CA SER A 276 -18.59 -22.98 14.89
C SER A 276 -19.68 -23.86 15.48
N PRO A 277 -19.87 -23.89 16.81
CA PRO A 277 -20.98 -24.60 17.41
C PRO A 277 -22.27 -23.88 16.98
N VAL A 278 -23.08 -24.55 16.18
CA VAL A 278 -24.48 -24.17 16.00
C VAL A 278 -25.12 -24.34 17.38
N LEU A 279 -25.27 -23.24 18.11
CA LEU A 279 -26.13 -23.19 19.29
C LEU A 279 -27.57 -23.36 18.78
N THR A 280 -28.16 -24.50 19.16
CA THR A 280 -29.60 -24.79 19.15
C THR A 280 -30.43 -23.68 19.78
#